data_AF-S0ASA5-F1
#
_entry.id   AF-S0ASA5-F1
#
_cell.length_a   1.000
_cell.length_b   1.000
_cell.length_c   1.000
_cell.angle_alpha   90.00
_cell.angle_beta   90.00
_cell.angle_gamma   90.00
#
_symmetry.space_group_name_H-M   'P 1'
#
loop_
_entity.id
_entity.type
_entity.pdbx_description
1 polymer ?
#
loop_
_entity_poly.entity_id
_entity_poly.type
_entity_poly.pdbx_seq_one_letter_code
_entity_poly.pdbx_strand_id
1 'polypeptide(L)'
;MRGDREIKVIFAVDLYNEGVDIPEINTVLFLRPTESLTVFIQQLGRGLRLFDGKDCLTVLDFIGKANQNYNFTEKYLALLKDGYMDPGNEITNGFSHLPGDCYIELEEKAQKYILENIKKSFQSSSGLVIKIRNFKAHSGLPLTLQNFLEYYHITPEIIYSKNTFSRLCANAGVIDNFNEDIEKTMAGAFKRICQINSYSWISFIEKTLEENNKTWEELSATERRMVNMFYFTIYNSPPEKLNYANSLDALNEISTYPVLFSELKDLLLYLLSTINFVESSKNINGDIPLHVHSEYSRNQILGALDIMDPASMREGVKYIKEKKIDILLVTVHKEEKSYSPTTMYKDYAINENEFHWQTQSTVSSDSDTARRYFGETGQEHKILLFTREYRENDLGASPYVFLGRVRHVRHTGSNPVSIIWKLDEPILPQYLEKLSNVLPS
;
A
#
# COMPACT_ATOMS: atom_id res chain seq x y z
N MET A 1 52.76 29.87 -17.31
CA MET A 1 52.27 31.25 -17.53
C MET A 1 51.23 31.52 -16.46
N ARG A 2 51.43 32.54 -15.61
CA ARG A 2 50.35 33.04 -14.73
C ARG A 2 49.35 33.74 -15.65
N GLY A 3 48.23 33.10 -15.94
CA GLY A 3 47.18 33.68 -16.79
C GLY A 3 46.54 34.88 -16.11
N ASP A 4 46.40 35.98 -16.84
CA ASP A 4 45.67 37.16 -16.40
C ASP A 4 44.23 36.78 -16.00
N ARG A 5 43.86 37.05 -14.74
CA ARG A 5 42.51 36.79 -14.17
C ARG A 5 41.46 37.80 -14.67
N GLU A 6 41.44 38.14 -15.96
CA GLU A 6 40.46 39.09 -16.52
C GLU A 6 39.04 38.50 -16.58
N ILE A 7 38.91 37.19 -16.80
CA ILE A 7 37.62 36.51 -16.92
C ILE A 7 37.32 35.74 -15.63
N LYS A 8 36.21 36.09 -14.97
CA LYS A 8 35.78 35.47 -13.69
C LYS A 8 34.71 34.40 -13.84
N VAL A 9 33.91 34.45 -14.90
CA VAL A 9 32.77 33.55 -15.14
C VAL A 9 32.69 33.23 -16.63
N ILE A 10 32.48 31.96 -16.96
CA ILE A 10 32.22 31.50 -18.32
C ILE A 10 30.86 30.81 -18.33
N PHE A 11 29.98 31.25 -19.22
CA PHE A 11 28.70 30.56 -19.48
C PHE A 11 28.90 29.62 -20.66
N ALA A 12 28.51 28.36 -20.48
CA ALA A 12 28.65 27.33 -21.49
C ALA A 12 27.33 26.56 -21.65
N VAL A 13 26.94 26.33 -22.91
CA VAL A 13 25.77 25.53 -23.30
C VAL A 13 26.22 24.63 -24.44
N ASP A 14 26.34 23.33 -24.18
CA ASP A 14 26.70 22.26 -25.13
C ASP A 14 28.10 22.35 -25.78
N LEU A 15 28.70 23.55 -25.86
CA LEU A 15 30.14 23.75 -26.03
C LEU A 15 30.84 23.58 -24.67
N TYR A 16 32.05 23.03 -24.70
CA TYR A 16 32.88 22.67 -23.53
C TYR A 16 32.53 21.36 -22.81
N ASN A 17 31.61 20.53 -23.34
CA ASN A 17 31.36 19.19 -22.79
C ASN A 17 32.51 18.19 -23.06
N GLU A 18 33.35 18.44 -24.07
CA GLU A 18 34.57 17.70 -24.39
C GLU A 18 35.72 18.66 -24.75
N GLY A 19 36.97 18.30 -24.41
CA GLY A 19 38.17 18.95 -24.97
C GLY A 19 38.75 20.18 -24.25
N VAL A 20 38.16 20.67 -23.16
CA VAL A 20 38.70 21.83 -22.41
C VAL A 20 39.10 21.46 -21.00
N ASP A 21 40.32 21.83 -20.61
CA ASP A 21 40.94 21.53 -19.33
C ASP A 21 41.32 22.84 -18.63
N ILE A 22 40.57 23.20 -17.59
CA ILE A 22 40.80 24.39 -16.77
C ILE A 22 40.78 23.93 -15.30
N PRO A 23 41.92 23.50 -14.74
CA PRO A 23 41.98 22.98 -13.37
C PRO A 23 41.73 24.08 -12.33
N GLU A 24 41.87 25.36 -12.69
CA GLU A 24 41.64 26.51 -11.80
C GLU A 24 40.17 26.73 -11.41
N ILE A 25 39.22 26.01 -12.00
CA ILE A 25 37.79 26.16 -11.70
C ILE A 25 37.54 25.86 -10.22
N ASN A 26 37.06 26.85 -9.47
CA ASN A 26 36.70 26.74 -8.06
C ASN A 26 35.18 26.88 -7.81
N THR A 27 34.38 27.22 -8.84
CA THR A 27 32.92 27.34 -8.72
C THR A 27 32.24 26.81 -9.98
N VAL A 28 31.20 25.99 -9.80
CA VAL A 28 30.34 25.49 -10.89
C VAL A 28 28.88 25.85 -10.57
N LEU A 29 28.21 26.48 -11.54
CA LEU A 29 26.80 26.89 -11.42
C LEU A 29 25.95 26.09 -12.41
N PHE A 30 25.06 25.22 -11.91
CA PHE A 30 24.07 24.55 -12.72
C PHE A 30 22.80 25.39 -12.78
N LEU A 31 22.66 26.18 -13.86
CA LEU A 31 21.55 27.12 -14.04
C LEU A 31 20.39 26.56 -14.87
N ARG A 32 20.48 25.29 -15.30
CA ARG A 32 19.44 24.58 -16.05
C ARG A 32 19.34 23.13 -15.57
N PRO A 33 18.18 22.47 -15.71
CA PRO A 33 18.08 21.03 -15.49
C PRO A 33 19.01 20.28 -16.46
N THR A 34 20.09 19.70 -15.94
CA THR A 34 20.97 18.82 -16.73
C THR A 34 20.34 17.43 -16.77
N GLU A 35 19.62 17.12 -17.86
CA GLU A 35 18.82 15.87 -17.97
C GLU A 35 19.67 14.59 -18.04
N SER A 36 20.93 14.70 -18.50
CA SER A 36 21.86 13.56 -18.55
C SER A 36 22.75 13.53 -17.32
N LEU A 37 22.68 12.43 -16.56
CA LEU A 37 23.59 12.16 -15.44
C LEU A 37 25.06 12.19 -15.89
N THR A 38 25.36 11.63 -17.05
CA THR A 38 26.70 11.64 -17.64
C THR A 38 27.22 13.05 -17.83
N VAL A 39 26.41 13.95 -18.40
CA VAL A 39 26.78 15.35 -18.61
C VAL A 39 26.98 16.06 -17.26
N PHE A 40 26.13 15.78 -16.27
CA PHE A 40 26.28 16.34 -14.93
C PHE A 40 27.61 15.94 -14.29
N ILE A 41 27.95 14.65 -14.28
CA ILE A 41 29.20 14.14 -13.70
C ILE A 41 30.42 14.67 -14.46
N GLN A 42 30.37 14.75 -15.79
CA GLN A 42 31.44 15.33 -16.60
C GLN A 42 31.65 16.82 -16.27
N GLN A 43 30.58 17.60 -16.13
CA GLN A 43 30.65 19.02 -15.79
C GLN A 43 31.19 19.23 -14.38
N LEU A 44 30.74 18.43 -13.41
CA LEU A 44 31.24 18.42 -12.05
C LEU A 44 32.74 18.05 -12.00
N GLY A 45 33.13 17.01 -12.72
CA GLY A 45 34.51 16.49 -12.76
C GLY A 45 35.55 17.51 -13.21
N ARG A 46 35.15 18.52 -13.98
CA ARG A 46 36.02 19.64 -14.37
C ARG A 46 36.45 20.47 -13.17
N GLY A 47 35.50 20.73 -12.28
CA GLY A 47 35.74 21.42 -11.02
C GLY A 47 36.43 20.55 -9.97
N LEU A 48 36.52 19.22 -10.14
CA LEU A 48 37.14 18.35 -9.13
C LEU A 48 38.67 18.23 -9.28
N ARG A 49 39.26 18.81 -10.34
CA ARG A 49 40.71 18.82 -10.53
C ARG A 49 41.42 19.64 -9.45
N LEU A 50 42.53 19.12 -8.95
CA LEU A 50 43.38 19.80 -7.96
C LEU A 50 44.18 20.92 -8.64
N PHE A 51 44.31 22.06 -7.96
CA PHE A 51 45.08 23.21 -8.43
C PHE A 51 45.61 24.03 -7.25
N ASP A 52 46.81 24.58 -7.37
CA ASP A 52 47.43 25.38 -6.30
C ASP A 52 46.64 26.68 -6.02
N GLY A 53 46.26 26.88 -4.77
CA GLY A 53 45.46 28.04 -4.33
C GLY A 53 43.95 27.86 -4.48
N LYS A 54 43.48 26.62 -4.63
CA LYS A 54 42.07 26.22 -4.58
C LYS A 54 41.82 25.36 -3.35
N ASP A 55 41.05 25.90 -2.39
CA ASP A 55 40.75 25.20 -1.12
C ASP A 55 39.64 24.15 -1.30
N CYS A 56 38.59 24.48 -2.06
CA CYS A 56 37.50 23.57 -2.38
C CYS A 56 36.83 23.92 -3.72
N LEU A 57 35.93 23.06 -4.19
CA LEU A 57 35.00 23.35 -5.28
C LEU A 57 33.64 23.72 -4.68
N THR A 58 33.14 24.91 -4.97
CA THR A 58 31.77 25.29 -4.65
C THR A 58 30.84 24.94 -5.82
N VAL A 59 29.77 24.20 -5.55
CA VAL A 59 28.76 23.83 -6.55
C VAL A 59 27.43 24.41 -6.13
N LEU A 60 26.81 25.21 -7.01
CA LEU A 60 25.45 25.72 -6.82
C LEU A 60 24.54 25.14 -7.90
N ASP A 61 23.59 24.31 -7.47
CA ASP A 61 22.63 23.66 -8.35
C ASP A 61 21.24 24.29 -8.20
N PHE A 62 20.83 25.07 -9.19
CA PHE A 62 19.58 25.81 -9.15
C PHE A 62 18.43 24.89 -9.59
N ILE A 63 17.77 24.29 -8.61
CA ILE A 63 16.65 23.36 -8.83
C ILE A 63 15.42 24.13 -9.33
N GLY A 64 15.23 24.13 -10.65
CA GLY A 64 14.04 24.69 -11.31
C GLY A 64 12.91 23.67 -11.52
N LYS A 65 11.86 24.07 -12.24
CA LYS A 65 10.80 23.14 -12.70
C LYS A 65 11.38 22.17 -13.73
N ALA A 66 11.81 21.01 -13.27
CA ALA A 66 12.22 19.91 -14.12
C ALA A 66 11.00 19.07 -14.56
N ASN A 67 11.17 18.28 -15.63
CA ASN A 67 10.16 17.30 -16.03
C ASN A 67 9.92 16.29 -14.89
N GLN A 68 8.72 15.71 -14.82
CA GLN A 68 8.35 14.67 -13.84
C GLN A 68 9.27 13.43 -13.91
N ASN A 69 9.93 13.22 -15.05
CA ASN A 69 10.88 12.14 -15.28
C ASN A 69 12.34 12.52 -14.96
N TYR A 70 12.60 13.73 -14.45
CA TYR A 70 13.96 14.14 -14.12
C TYR A 70 14.49 13.31 -12.94
N ASN A 71 15.60 12.61 -13.16
CA ASN A 71 16.08 11.66 -12.18
C ASN A 71 16.95 12.32 -11.11
N PHE A 72 16.31 13.05 -10.19
CA PHE A 72 17.00 13.60 -9.01
C PHE A 72 17.66 12.50 -8.18
N THR A 73 17.01 11.34 -8.08
CA THR A 73 17.51 10.18 -7.33
C THR A 73 18.90 9.76 -7.80
N GLU A 74 19.06 9.45 -9.09
CA GLU A 74 20.34 9.05 -9.68
C GLU A 74 21.40 10.15 -9.55
N LYS A 75 21.00 11.42 -9.75
CA LYS A 75 21.91 12.58 -9.64
C LYS A 75 22.60 12.66 -8.28
N TYR A 76 21.84 12.54 -7.20
CA TYR A 76 22.40 12.64 -5.85
C TYR A 76 23.08 11.35 -5.40
N LEU A 77 22.54 10.18 -5.76
CA LEU A 77 23.20 8.90 -5.47
C LEU A 77 24.60 8.83 -6.08
N ALA A 78 24.81 9.39 -7.27
CA ALA A 78 26.12 9.42 -7.93
C ALA A 78 27.18 10.26 -7.17
N LEU A 79 26.80 11.02 -6.14
CA LEU A 79 27.70 11.84 -5.32
C LEU A 79 28.09 11.14 -4.00
N LEU A 80 27.44 10.03 -3.64
CA LEU A 80 27.67 9.32 -2.39
C LEU A 80 28.80 8.29 -2.54
N LYS A 81 29.46 7.95 -1.42
CA LYS A 81 30.43 6.84 -1.40
C LYS A 81 29.71 5.52 -1.64
N ASP A 82 30.37 4.61 -2.35
CA ASP A 82 29.85 3.28 -2.70
C ASP A 82 29.12 2.61 -1.53
N GLY A 83 27.86 2.24 -1.77
CA GLY A 83 26.98 1.58 -0.82
C GLY A 83 25.51 1.61 -1.26
N TYR A 84 24.75 0.61 -0.83
CA TYR A 84 23.29 0.58 -0.95
C TYR A 84 22.70 1.69 -0.05
N MET A 85 22.11 2.72 -0.62
CA MET A 85 21.57 3.86 0.15
C MET A 85 20.17 4.25 -0.31
N ASP A 86 19.29 4.54 0.65
CA ASP A 86 17.97 5.13 0.41
C ASP A 86 18.12 6.60 0.03
N PRO A 87 17.81 7.00 -1.22
CA PRO A 87 17.87 8.38 -1.65
C PRO A 87 16.94 9.30 -0.83
N GLY A 88 15.78 8.80 -0.41
CA GLY A 88 14.81 9.56 0.36
C GLY A 88 15.37 9.92 1.75
N ASN A 89 15.96 8.94 2.43
CA ASN A 89 16.61 9.13 3.72
C ASN A 89 17.85 10.04 3.61
N GLU A 90 18.69 9.87 2.60
CA GLU A 90 19.87 10.73 2.38
C GLU A 90 19.46 12.19 2.17
N ILE A 91 18.46 12.45 1.33
CA ILE A 91 17.94 13.80 1.08
C ILE A 91 17.32 14.40 2.35
N THR A 92 16.70 13.57 3.19
CA THR A 92 16.02 14.04 4.42
C THR A 92 16.99 14.31 5.56
N ASN A 93 18.05 13.52 5.67
CA ASN A 93 19.02 13.61 6.77
C ASN A 93 20.30 14.36 6.40
N GLY A 94 20.35 15.01 5.23
CA GLY A 94 21.49 15.86 4.83
C GLY A 94 22.72 15.09 4.35
N PHE A 95 22.52 13.97 3.65
CA PHE A 95 23.55 13.18 2.97
C PHE A 95 24.69 12.68 3.89
N SER A 96 24.35 11.83 4.87
CA SER A 96 25.30 11.30 5.85
C SER A 96 26.44 10.46 5.26
N HIS A 97 26.31 10.01 4.00
CA HIS A 97 27.25 9.08 3.37
C HIS A 97 28.10 9.69 2.25
N LEU A 98 28.33 11.00 2.31
CA LEU A 98 29.24 11.68 1.40
C LEU A 98 30.70 11.25 1.59
N PRO A 99 31.55 11.38 0.57
CA PRO A 99 32.99 11.30 0.73
C PRO A 99 33.50 12.25 1.83
N GLY A 100 34.64 11.90 2.43
CA GLY A 100 35.25 12.75 3.45
C GLY A 100 35.52 14.15 2.90
N ASP A 101 35.31 15.17 3.72
CA ASP A 101 35.46 16.60 3.39
C ASP A 101 34.51 17.12 2.28
N CYS A 102 33.43 16.39 1.98
CA CYS A 102 32.34 16.86 1.13
C CYS A 102 31.10 17.23 1.97
N TYR A 103 30.35 18.22 1.49
CA TYR A 103 29.12 18.67 2.11
C TYR A 103 28.08 19.02 1.03
N ILE A 104 26.84 18.57 1.21
CA ILE A 104 25.70 18.95 0.37
C ILE A 104 24.60 19.49 1.27
N GLU A 105 24.12 20.68 0.94
CA GLU A 105 22.99 21.30 1.61
C GLU A 105 21.88 21.57 0.59
N LEU A 106 20.65 21.22 0.94
CA LEU A 106 19.47 21.50 0.15
C LEU A 106 18.58 22.48 0.92
N GLU A 107 18.15 23.55 0.25
CA GLU A 107 17.11 24.41 0.81
C GLU A 107 15.81 23.61 1.02
N GLU A 108 15.05 23.92 2.07
CA GLU A 108 13.80 23.22 2.42
C GLU A 108 12.83 23.08 1.24
N LYS A 109 12.68 24.14 0.44
CA LYS A 109 11.83 24.12 -0.76
C LYS A 109 12.36 23.19 -1.85
N ALA A 110 13.68 23.14 -2.04
CA ALA A 110 14.32 22.26 -3.01
C ALA A 110 14.19 20.79 -2.54
N GLN A 111 14.46 20.52 -1.26
CA GLN A 111 14.28 19.20 -0.65
C GLN A 111 12.85 18.68 -0.84
N LYS A 112 11.84 19.49 -0.49
CA LYS A 112 10.43 19.13 -0.68
C LYS A 112 10.10 18.87 -2.15
N TYR A 113 10.56 19.73 -3.05
CA TYR A 113 10.34 19.58 -4.49
C TYR A 113 10.95 18.28 -5.04
N ILE A 114 12.18 17.96 -4.63
CA ILE A 114 12.87 16.73 -5.03
C ILE A 114 12.10 15.50 -4.52
N LEU A 115 11.73 15.48 -3.24
CA LEU A 115 10.97 14.37 -2.65
C LEU A 115 9.60 14.19 -3.34
N GLU A 116 8.91 15.28 -3.67
CA GLU A 116 7.67 15.23 -4.44
C GLU A 116 7.88 14.71 -5.87
N ASN A 117 8.96 15.11 -6.54
CA ASN A 117 9.29 14.63 -7.88
C ASN A 117 9.60 13.13 -7.87
N ILE A 118 10.38 12.66 -6.89
CA ILE A 118 10.66 11.25 -6.67
C ILE A 118 9.34 10.50 -6.49
N LYS A 119 8.44 10.96 -5.62
CA LYS A 119 7.12 10.36 -5.42
C LYS A 119 6.30 10.32 -6.72
N LYS A 120 6.25 11.42 -7.48
CA LYS A 120 5.53 11.51 -8.76
C LYS A 120 6.06 10.53 -9.81
N SER A 121 7.36 10.26 -9.81
CA SER A 121 7.96 9.31 -10.77
C SER A 121 7.40 7.89 -10.61
N PHE A 122 6.97 7.48 -9.40
CA PHE A 122 6.32 6.18 -9.17
C PHE A 122 4.81 6.18 -9.50
N GLN A 123 4.19 7.34 -9.66
CA GLN A 123 2.75 7.46 -9.93
C GLN A 123 2.38 7.22 -11.40
N SER A 124 3.35 6.99 -12.28
CA SER A 124 3.13 6.69 -13.69
C SER A 124 3.68 5.32 -14.08
N SER A 125 2.99 4.62 -14.98
CA SER A 125 3.48 3.34 -15.50
C SER A 125 4.82 3.50 -16.23
N SER A 126 5.02 4.59 -16.95
CA SER A 126 6.29 4.89 -17.62
C SER A 126 7.45 5.08 -16.64
N GLY A 127 7.20 5.79 -15.54
CA GLY A 127 8.23 6.00 -14.51
C GLY A 127 8.60 4.70 -13.78
N LEU A 128 7.62 3.84 -13.47
CA LEU A 128 7.88 2.51 -12.93
C LEU A 128 8.70 1.65 -13.90
N VAL A 129 8.36 1.66 -15.18
CA VAL A 129 9.10 0.92 -16.23
C VAL A 129 10.56 1.37 -16.34
N ILE A 130 10.82 2.69 -16.26
CA ILE A 130 12.20 3.22 -16.27
C ILE A 130 12.98 2.73 -15.03
N LYS A 131 12.37 2.80 -13.84
CA LYS A 131 13.00 2.34 -12.60
C LYS A 131 13.27 0.85 -12.59
N ILE A 132 12.37 0.04 -13.14
CA ILE A 132 12.55 -1.40 -13.29
C ILE A 132 13.70 -1.71 -14.24
N ARG A 133 13.73 -1.05 -15.42
CA ARG A 133 14.79 -1.24 -16.42
C ARG A 133 16.18 -0.98 -15.85
N ASN A 134 16.31 0.08 -15.05
CA ASN A 134 17.60 0.49 -14.50
C ASN A 134 17.87 -0.08 -13.09
N PHE A 135 16.96 -0.86 -12.52
CA PHE A 135 17.03 -1.31 -11.13
C PHE A 135 18.35 -2.03 -10.81
N LYS A 136 18.73 -3.02 -11.64
CA LYS A 136 19.94 -3.80 -11.43
C LYS A 136 21.21 -2.95 -11.55
N ALA A 137 21.21 -1.97 -12.44
CA ALA A 137 22.35 -1.08 -12.64
C ALA A 137 22.55 -0.11 -11.44
N HIS A 138 21.46 0.36 -10.84
CA HIS A 138 21.53 1.27 -9.69
C HIS A 138 21.70 0.57 -8.35
N SER A 139 20.93 -0.50 -8.13
CA SER A 139 20.95 -1.19 -6.85
C SER A 139 22.09 -2.20 -6.78
N GLY A 140 22.48 -2.85 -7.88
CA GLY A 140 23.36 -4.03 -7.83
C GLY A 140 22.66 -5.32 -7.36
N LEU A 141 21.37 -5.26 -6.99
CA LEU A 141 20.56 -6.41 -6.57
C LEU A 141 19.89 -7.11 -7.75
N PRO A 142 19.54 -8.40 -7.61
CA PRO A 142 18.59 -9.04 -8.53
C PRO A 142 17.22 -8.35 -8.44
N LEU A 143 16.58 -8.15 -9.58
CA LEU A 143 15.24 -7.59 -9.65
C LEU A 143 14.21 -8.62 -9.16
N THR A 144 13.80 -8.47 -7.91
CA THR A 144 12.65 -9.17 -7.31
C THR A 144 11.64 -8.12 -6.83
N LEU A 145 10.38 -8.50 -6.62
CA LEU A 145 9.38 -7.58 -6.08
C LEU A 145 9.84 -6.99 -4.74
N GLN A 146 10.31 -7.84 -3.83
CA GLN A 146 10.82 -7.43 -2.53
C GLN A 146 11.98 -6.43 -2.64
N ASN A 147 13.04 -6.76 -3.39
CA ASN A 147 14.20 -5.87 -3.53
C ASN A 147 13.80 -4.53 -4.16
N PHE A 148 12.85 -4.54 -5.11
CA PHE A 148 12.37 -3.32 -5.74
C PHE A 148 11.60 -2.43 -4.77
N LEU A 149 10.69 -3.01 -3.96
CA LEU A 149 9.91 -2.29 -2.97
C LEU A 149 10.79 -1.72 -1.84
N GLU A 150 11.71 -2.55 -1.32
CA GLU A 150 12.62 -2.16 -0.24
C GLU A 150 13.59 -1.07 -0.68
N TYR A 151 14.25 -1.24 -1.83
CA TYR A 151 15.24 -0.27 -2.32
C TYR A 151 14.65 1.13 -2.57
N TYR A 152 13.41 1.17 -3.08
CA TYR A 152 12.73 2.44 -3.37
C TYR A 152 11.84 2.94 -2.25
N HIS A 153 11.72 2.21 -1.13
CA HIS A 153 10.84 2.51 -0.01
C HIS A 153 9.40 2.81 -0.44
N ILE A 154 8.90 2.01 -1.38
CA ILE A 154 7.53 2.09 -1.87
C ILE A 154 6.74 0.88 -1.42
N THR A 155 5.42 1.00 -1.44
CA THR A 155 4.52 -0.08 -1.09
C THR A 155 3.97 -0.76 -2.36
N PRO A 156 3.51 -2.02 -2.27
CA PRO A 156 2.92 -2.75 -3.40
C PRO A 156 1.77 -1.99 -4.10
N GLU A 157 0.97 -1.23 -3.34
CA GLU A 157 -0.16 -0.44 -3.83
C GLU A 157 0.25 0.49 -4.96
N ILE A 158 1.44 1.09 -4.89
CA ILE A 158 1.96 2.00 -5.91
C ILE A 158 2.11 1.26 -7.25
N ILE A 159 2.63 0.03 -7.23
CA ILE A 159 2.78 -0.82 -8.42
C ILE A 159 1.40 -1.24 -8.93
N TYR A 160 0.60 -1.86 -8.06
CA TYR A 160 -0.64 -2.52 -8.44
C TYR A 160 -1.78 -1.57 -8.76
N SER A 161 -1.69 -0.31 -8.34
CA SER A 161 -2.58 0.75 -8.84
C SER A 161 -2.45 0.94 -10.36
N LYS A 162 -1.30 0.58 -10.96
CA LYS A 162 -0.98 0.77 -12.38
C LYS A 162 -1.11 -0.52 -13.20
N ASN A 163 -0.38 -1.57 -12.84
CA ASN A 163 -0.38 -2.85 -13.55
C ASN A 163 0.20 -3.97 -12.67
N THR A 164 0.24 -5.20 -13.16
CA THR A 164 1.03 -6.27 -12.54
C THR A 164 2.52 -5.93 -12.63
N PHE A 165 3.30 -6.34 -11.63
CA PHE A 165 4.74 -6.16 -11.62
C PHE A 165 5.38 -6.88 -12.82
N SER A 166 4.92 -8.09 -13.14
CA SER A 166 5.40 -8.83 -14.31
C SER A 166 5.14 -8.10 -15.62
N ARG A 167 3.95 -7.49 -15.80
CA ARG A 167 3.67 -6.71 -17.01
C ARG A 167 4.56 -5.48 -17.10
N LEU A 168 4.84 -4.81 -15.98
CA LEU A 168 5.80 -3.69 -15.96
C LEU A 168 7.22 -4.16 -16.27
N CYS A 169 7.63 -5.34 -15.79
CA CYS A 169 8.89 -5.98 -16.12
C CYS A 169 9.01 -6.31 -17.62
N ALA A 170 7.96 -6.86 -18.23
CA ALA A 170 7.91 -7.12 -19.67
C ALA A 170 8.03 -5.82 -20.47
N ASN A 171 7.30 -4.76 -20.06
CA ASN A 171 7.39 -3.44 -20.70
C ASN A 171 8.77 -2.76 -20.53
N ALA A 172 9.49 -3.09 -19.46
CA ALA A 172 10.86 -2.63 -19.23
C ALA A 172 11.89 -3.38 -20.08
N GLY A 173 11.53 -4.55 -20.62
CA GLY A 173 12.42 -5.44 -21.37
C GLY A 173 13.35 -6.25 -20.47
N VAL A 174 12.99 -6.43 -19.19
CA VAL A 174 13.77 -7.23 -18.22
C VAL A 174 13.36 -8.70 -18.19
N ILE A 175 12.14 -9.00 -18.66
CA ILE A 175 11.62 -10.35 -18.89
C ILE A 175 10.99 -10.38 -20.30
N ASP A 176 10.82 -11.58 -20.84
CA ASP A 176 10.10 -11.76 -22.10
C ASP A 176 8.62 -11.35 -21.98
N ASN A 177 8.05 -10.89 -23.09
CA ASN A 177 6.62 -10.62 -23.13
C ASN A 177 5.83 -11.93 -22.96
N PHE A 178 4.79 -11.89 -22.13
CA PHE A 178 3.91 -13.04 -21.86
C PHE A 178 2.46 -12.72 -22.21
N ASN A 179 1.68 -13.77 -22.42
CA ASN A 179 0.25 -13.69 -22.66
C ASN A 179 -0.45 -14.79 -21.86
N GLU A 180 -0.94 -14.44 -20.68
CA GLU A 180 -1.70 -15.32 -19.80
C GLU A 180 -3.13 -14.76 -19.71
N ASP A 181 -4.13 -15.51 -20.16
CA ASP A 181 -5.51 -15.01 -20.30
C ASP A 181 -6.13 -14.50 -18.98
N ILE A 182 -5.63 -14.98 -17.84
CA ILE A 182 -6.04 -14.57 -16.50
C ILE A 182 -5.52 -13.18 -16.10
N GLU A 183 -4.61 -12.56 -16.86
CA GLU A 183 -3.88 -11.36 -16.46
C GLU A 183 -4.79 -10.21 -16.00
N LYS A 184 -5.89 -9.96 -16.72
CA LYS A 184 -6.85 -8.92 -16.33
C LYS A 184 -7.50 -9.19 -14.98
N THR A 185 -7.81 -10.45 -14.70
CA THR A 185 -8.37 -10.90 -13.41
C THR A 185 -7.32 -10.71 -12.32
N MET A 186 -6.09 -11.16 -12.57
CA MET A 186 -4.97 -11.04 -11.62
C MET A 186 -4.59 -9.58 -11.34
N ALA A 187 -4.60 -8.69 -12.33
CA ALA A 187 -4.37 -7.27 -12.11
C ALA A 187 -5.37 -6.66 -11.11
N GLY A 188 -6.64 -7.08 -11.16
CA GLY A 188 -7.63 -6.71 -10.15
C GLY A 188 -7.40 -7.42 -8.81
N ALA A 189 -6.99 -8.68 -8.84
CA ALA A 189 -6.71 -9.48 -7.64
C ALA A 189 -5.55 -8.91 -6.84
N PHE A 190 -4.44 -8.55 -7.47
CA PHE A 190 -3.27 -7.99 -6.79
C PHE A 190 -3.59 -6.73 -6.00
N LYS A 191 -4.43 -5.84 -6.53
CA LYS A 191 -4.95 -4.69 -5.77
C LYS A 191 -5.63 -5.10 -4.47
N ARG A 192 -6.37 -6.21 -4.48
CA ARG A 192 -7.06 -6.73 -3.28
C ARG A 192 -6.11 -7.50 -2.36
N ILE A 193 -5.14 -8.22 -2.92
CA ILE A 193 -4.14 -8.99 -2.16
C ILE A 193 -3.27 -8.05 -1.33
N CYS A 194 -2.84 -6.91 -1.87
CA CYS A 194 -2.03 -5.91 -1.15
C CYS A 194 -2.68 -5.40 0.14
N GLN A 195 -4.01 -5.45 0.21
CA GLN A 195 -4.79 -4.96 1.34
C GLN A 195 -4.99 -6.03 2.43
N ILE A 196 -4.41 -7.22 2.28
CA ILE A 196 -4.49 -8.30 3.28
C ILE A 196 -3.32 -8.16 4.25
N ASN A 197 -3.60 -8.22 5.56
CA ASN A 197 -2.59 -8.16 6.61
C ASN A 197 -2.73 -9.30 7.64
N SER A 198 -3.39 -10.41 7.25
CA SER A 198 -3.65 -11.54 8.14
C SER A 198 -2.56 -12.61 8.01
N TYR A 199 -1.71 -12.76 9.03
CA TYR A 199 -0.57 -13.69 8.99
C TYR A 199 -1.02 -15.14 8.81
N SER A 200 -1.91 -15.62 9.68
CA SER A 200 -2.41 -17.01 9.64
C SER A 200 -3.09 -17.33 8.31
N TRP A 201 -3.85 -16.38 7.76
CA TRP A 201 -4.53 -16.58 6.49
C TRP A 201 -3.56 -16.57 5.31
N ILE A 202 -2.63 -15.61 5.23
CA ILE A 202 -1.63 -15.58 4.16
C ILE A 202 -0.73 -16.83 4.24
N SER A 203 -0.25 -17.22 5.42
CA SER A 203 0.56 -18.43 5.60
C SER A 203 -0.19 -19.69 5.16
N PHE A 204 -1.49 -19.78 5.44
CA PHE A 204 -2.31 -20.90 4.98
C PHE A 204 -2.42 -20.93 3.45
N ILE A 205 -2.66 -19.78 2.81
CA ILE A 205 -2.79 -19.70 1.35
C ILE A 205 -1.46 -20.01 0.67
N GLU A 206 -0.35 -19.44 1.15
CA GLU A 206 1.00 -19.70 0.62
C GLU A 206 1.30 -21.20 0.63
N LYS A 207 1.11 -21.85 1.78
CA LYS A 207 1.27 -23.30 1.92
C LYS A 207 0.34 -24.11 1.00
N THR A 208 -0.94 -23.71 0.90
CA THR A 208 -1.94 -24.42 0.08
C THR A 208 -1.58 -24.37 -1.39
N LEU A 209 -1.14 -23.21 -1.88
CA LEU A 209 -0.71 -23.02 -3.26
C LEU A 209 0.61 -23.74 -3.57
N GLU A 210 1.51 -23.88 -2.59
CA GLU A 210 2.78 -24.59 -2.76
C GLU A 210 2.63 -26.11 -2.76
N GLU A 211 1.85 -26.67 -1.83
CA GLU A 211 1.66 -28.12 -1.74
C GLU A 211 0.79 -28.66 -2.90
N ASN A 212 -0.25 -27.91 -3.29
CA ASN A 212 -1.18 -28.21 -4.38
C ASN A 212 -1.58 -29.70 -4.50
N ASN A 213 -1.81 -30.36 -3.36
CA ASN A 213 -2.02 -31.81 -3.28
C ASN A 213 -3.31 -32.19 -2.54
N LYS A 214 -3.96 -31.25 -1.87
CA LYS A 214 -5.24 -31.48 -1.19
C LYS A 214 -6.41 -31.34 -2.15
N THR A 215 -7.40 -32.19 -1.94
CA THR A 215 -8.74 -32.09 -2.52
C THR A 215 -9.65 -31.24 -1.64
N TRP A 216 -10.76 -30.76 -2.20
CA TRP A 216 -11.74 -29.95 -1.46
C TRP A 216 -12.31 -30.70 -0.24
N GLU A 217 -12.53 -32.00 -0.39
CA GLU A 217 -13.09 -32.89 0.61
C GLU A 217 -12.17 -33.05 1.83
N GLU A 218 -10.86 -32.96 1.63
CA GLU A 218 -9.83 -33.09 2.67
C GLU A 218 -9.64 -31.82 3.51
N LEU A 219 -10.14 -30.68 3.04
CA LEU A 219 -10.09 -29.43 3.78
C LEU A 219 -11.09 -29.43 4.95
N SER A 220 -10.62 -29.04 6.13
CA SER A 220 -11.48 -28.71 7.27
C SER A 220 -12.40 -27.52 6.97
N ALA A 221 -13.44 -27.32 7.80
CA ALA A 221 -14.38 -26.22 7.61
C ALA A 221 -13.69 -24.83 7.61
N THR A 222 -12.71 -24.63 8.49
CA THR A 222 -11.91 -23.40 8.56
C THR A 222 -11.04 -23.22 7.32
N GLU A 223 -10.39 -24.29 6.84
CA GLU A 223 -9.58 -24.25 5.62
C GLU A 223 -10.43 -23.94 4.38
N ARG A 224 -11.61 -24.55 4.23
CA ARG A 224 -12.55 -24.23 3.13
C ARG A 224 -12.97 -22.76 3.15
N ARG A 225 -13.18 -22.18 4.33
CA ARG A 225 -13.49 -20.74 4.46
C ARG A 225 -12.32 -19.87 4.06
N MET A 226 -11.11 -20.19 4.49
CA MET A 226 -9.91 -19.46 4.07
C MET A 226 -9.69 -19.55 2.55
N VAL A 227 -9.94 -20.71 1.94
CA VAL A 227 -9.95 -20.89 0.49
C VAL A 227 -11.03 -20.04 -0.17
N ASN A 228 -12.27 -20.04 0.36
CA ASN A 228 -13.35 -19.18 -0.16
C ASN A 228 -13.01 -17.69 -0.08
N MET A 229 -12.41 -17.24 1.03
CA MET A 229 -11.96 -15.85 1.18
C MET A 229 -10.94 -15.50 0.09
N PHE A 230 -9.97 -16.38 -0.17
CA PHE A 230 -8.92 -16.11 -1.14
C PHE A 230 -9.44 -16.22 -2.57
N TYR A 231 -10.31 -17.19 -2.84
CA TYR A 231 -11.07 -17.27 -4.06
C TYR A 231 -11.81 -15.95 -4.34
N PHE A 232 -12.54 -15.38 -3.37
CA PHE A 232 -13.19 -14.08 -3.54
C PHE A 232 -12.22 -12.90 -3.68
N THR A 233 -10.97 -13.09 -3.25
CA THR A 233 -9.90 -12.13 -3.46
C THR A 233 -9.42 -12.17 -4.90
N ILE A 234 -9.33 -13.34 -5.54
CA ILE A 234 -8.97 -13.45 -6.96
C ILE A 234 -10.17 -13.13 -7.86
N TYR A 235 -11.32 -13.73 -7.55
CA TYR A 235 -12.54 -13.73 -8.34
C TYR A 235 -13.67 -13.02 -7.59
N ASN A 236 -14.26 -11.96 -8.15
CA ASN A 236 -15.39 -11.26 -7.51
C ASN A 236 -16.77 -11.89 -7.84
N SER A 237 -16.79 -13.18 -8.17
CA SER A 237 -17.96 -13.92 -8.63
C SER A 237 -18.00 -15.30 -7.97
N PRO A 238 -19.17 -15.93 -7.79
CA PRO A 238 -19.25 -17.32 -7.29
C PRO A 238 -18.58 -18.33 -8.26
N PRO A 239 -18.00 -19.43 -7.74
CA PRO A 239 -17.33 -20.48 -8.53
C PRO A 239 -18.15 -21.01 -9.71
N GLU A 240 -19.45 -21.22 -9.48
CA GLU A 240 -20.35 -21.83 -10.46
C GLU A 240 -20.55 -20.94 -11.69
N LYS A 241 -20.45 -19.61 -11.52
CA LYS A 241 -20.54 -18.66 -12.65
C LYS A 241 -19.31 -18.68 -13.55
N LEU A 242 -18.20 -19.21 -13.05
CA LEU A 242 -16.94 -19.34 -13.77
C LEU A 242 -16.66 -20.80 -14.17
N ASN A 243 -17.67 -21.68 -14.03
CA ASN A 243 -17.59 -23.12 -14.33
C ASN A 243 -16.59 -23.91 -13.47
N TYR A 244 -16.32 -23.45 -12.25
CA TYR A 244 -15.58 -24.21 -11.25
C TYR A 244 -16.52 -25.03 -10.38
N ALA A 245 -16.11 -26.26 -10.04
CA ALA A 245 -16.88 -27.10 -9.11
C ALA A 245 -16.77 -26.59 -7.67
N ASN A 246 -15.60 -26.06 -7.30
CA ASN A 246 -15.37 -25.46 -5.98
C ASN A 246 -14.28 -24.37 -6.07
N SER A 247 -14.09 -23.64 -4.97
CA SER A 247 -13.13 -22.54 -4.87
C SER A 247 -11.67 -22.99 -4.97
N LEU A 248 -11.33 -24.20 -4.51
CA LEU A 248 -9.95 -24.72 -4.54
C LEU A 248 -9.52 -25.04 -5.97
N ASP A 249 -10.40 -25.65 -6.79
CA ASP A 249 -10.11 -25.94 -8.20
C ASP A 249 -9.70 -24.68 -8.97
N ALA A 250 -10.42 -23.57 -8.73
CA ALA A 250 -10.12 -22.28 -9.33
C ALA A 250 -8.76 -21.72 -8.90
N LEU A 251 -8.39 -21.89 -7.62
CA LEU A 251 -7.09 -21.45 -7.12
C LEU A 251 -5.95 -22.32 -7.66
N ASN A 252 -6.18 -23.63 -7.80
CA ASN A 252 -5.19 -24.56 -8.34
C ASN A 252 -4.90 -24.27 -9.82
N GLU A 253 -5.89 -23.83 -10.60
CA GLU A 253 -5.67 -23.39 -11.99
C GLU A 253 -4.69 -22.22 -12.08
N ILE A 254 -4.59 -21.36 -11.07
CA ILE A 254 -3.66 -20.22 -11.08
C ILE A 254 -2.21 -20.69 -11.27
N SER A 255 -1.86 -21.87 -10.73
CA SER A 255 -0.51 -22.46 -10.89
C SER A 255 -0.13 -22.79 -12.33
N THR A 256 -1.10 -22.86 -13.24
CA THR A 256 -0.86 -23.08 -14.68
C THR A 256 -0.37 -21.82 -15.41
N TYR A 257 -0.43 -20.65 -14.75
CA TYR A 257 0.03 -19.35 -15.25
C TYR A 257 1.36 -18.99 -14.58
N PRO A 258 2.51 -19.49 -15.06
CA PRO A 258 3.77 -19.45 -14.33
C PRO A 258 4.25 -18.04 -13.99
N VAL A 259 4.00 -17.04 -14.84
CA VAL A 259 4.48 -15.68 -14.62
C VAL A 259 3.68 -15.03 -13.48
N LEU A 260 2.35 -15.01 -13.59
CA LEU A 260 1.49 -14.40 -12.58
C LEU A 260 1.45 -15.21 -11.28
N PHE A 261 1.63 -16.53 -11.33
CA PHE A 261 1.73 -17.38 -10.15
C PHE A 261 3.02 -17.11 -9.37
N SER A 262 4.17 -16.94 -10.06
CA SER A 262 5.42 -16.55 -9.41
C SER A 262 5.28 -15.19 -8.73
N GLU A 263 4.69 -14.21 -9.41
CA GLU A 263 4.43 -12.89 -8.83
C GLU A 263 3.48 -12.95 -7.63
N LEU A 264 2.47 -13.82 -7.68
CA LEU A 264 1.59 -14.07 -6.55
C LEU A 264 2.36 -14.57 -5.32
N LYS A 265 3.23 -15.57 -5.48
CA LYS A 265 4.07 -16.06 -4.37
C LYS A 265 4.95 -14.94 -3.81
N ASP A 266 5.61 -14.17 -4.66
CA ASP A 266 6.46 -13.04 -4.25
C ASP A 266 5.69 -12.01 -3.43
N LEU A 267 4.47 -11.65 -3.85
CA LEU A 267 3.64 -10.71 -3.10
C LEU A 267 3.19 -11.27 -1.75
N LEU A 268 2.74 -12.53 -1.70
CA LEU A 268 2.31 -13.15 -0.44
C LEU A 268 3.48 -13.22 0.57
N LEU A 269 4.67 -13.58 0.11
CA LEU A 269 5.88 -13.61 0.94
C LEU A 269 6.27 -12.23 1.45
N TYR A 270 6.19 -11.20 0.59
CA TYR A 270 6.42 -9.81 1.01
C TYR A 270 5.38 -9.34 2.04
N LEU A 271 4.10 -9.65 1.85
CA LEU A 271 3.07 -9.27 2.82
C LEU A 271 3.31 -9.95 4.18
N LEU A 272 3.71 -11.23 4.20
CA LEU A 272 4.08 -11.91 5.45
C LEU A 272 5.23 -11.22 6.19
N SER A 273 6.24 -10.71 5.48
CA SER A 273 7.39 -10.06 6.11
C SER A 273 7.09 -8.66 6.67
N THR A 274 5.97 -8.06 6.26
CA THR A 274 5.56 -6.71 6.69
C THR A 274 4.58 -6.70 7.86
N ILE A 275 3.96 -7.83 8.20
CA ILE A 275 3.00 -7.93 9.31
C ILE A 275 3.74 -7.82 10.65
N ASN A 276 3.34 -6.83 11.46
CA ASN A 276 4.03 -6.45 12.70
C ASN A 276 3.12 -6.49 13.94
N PHE A 277 1.96 -7.14 13.86
CA PHE A 277 1.03 -7.32 14.99
C PHE A 277 0.67 -8.79 15.18
N VAL A 278 0.20 -9.12 16.39
CA VAL A 278 -0.25 -10.47 16.73
C VAL A 278 -1.76 -10.56 16.53
N GLU A 279 -2.18 -11.51 15.69
CA GLU A 279 -3.58 -11.80 15.47
C GLU A 279 -4.25 -12.38 16.72
N SER A 280 -5.49 -11.96 16.98
CA SER A 280 -6.33 -12.56 18.03
C SER A 280 -7.63 -13.10 17.43
N SER A 281 -8.01 -14.30 17.84
CA SER A 281 -9.31 -14.92 17.54
C SER A 281 -10.17 -15.09 18.79
N LYS A 282 -9.78 -14.46 19.91
CA LYS A 282 -10.46 -14.64 21.19
C LYS A 282 -11.94 -14.27 21.02
N ASN A 283 -12.83 -15.18 21.45
CA ASN A 283 -14.28 -14.99 21.54
C ASN A 283 -15.10 -15.16 20.23
N ILE A 284 -14.48 -15.53 19.12
CA ILE A 284 -15.16 -15.92 17.88
C ILE A 284 -15.29 -17.47 17.87
N ASN A 285 -16.42 -18.02 17.41
CA ASN A 285 -16.59 -19.49 17.40
C ASN A 285 -15.53 -20.13 16.49
N GLY A 286 -15.03 -21.30 16.91
CA GLY A 286 -13.72 -21.88 16.52
C GLY A 286 -13.42 -22.17 15.05
N ASP A 287 -14.36 -21.93 14.14
CA ASP A 287 -14.20 -22.24 12.72
C ASP A 287 -14.19 -21.00 11.81
N ILE A 288 -14.37 -19.78 12.34
CA ILE A 288 -14.42 -18.56 11.52
C ILE A 288 -13.00 -17.98 11.43
N PRO A 289 -12.36 -17.96 10.25
CA PRO A 289 -10.98 -17.51 10.08
C PRO A 289 -10.87 -15.98 9.97
N LEU A 290 -11.50 -15.26 10.89
CA LEU A 290 -11.41 -13.80 10.99
C LEU A 290 -10.72 -13.43 12.29
N HIS A 291 -9.65 -12.65 12.17
CA HIS A 291 -8.82 -12.23 13.30
C HIS A 291 -9.00 -10.74 13.57
N VAL A 292 -9.10 -10.40 14.86
CA VAL A 292 -9.22 -9.03 15.33
C VAL A 292 -7.99 -8.25 14.86
N HIS A 293 -8.26 -7.01 14.42
CA HIS A 293 -7.32 -6.05 13.82
C HIS A 293 -6.82 -6.39 12.41
N SER A 294 -7.17 -7.57 11.88
CA SER A 294 -6.92 -7.88 10.48
C SER A 294 -7.94 -7.22 9.55
N GLU A 295 -7.53 -6.99 8.31
CA GLU A 295 -8.24 -6.25 7.29
C GLU A 295 -8.83 -7.19 6.23
N TYR A 296 -10.12 -6.98 5.96
CA TYR A 296 -10.88 -7.82 5.04
C TYR A 296 -11.81 -6.98 4.17
N SER A 297 -11.83 -7.25 2.88
CA SER A 297 -12.88 -6.77 1.98
C SER A 297 -14.23 -7.41 2.34
N ARG A 298 -15.31 -6.75 1.93
CA ARG A 298 -16.68 -7.27 2.10
C ARG A 298 -16.83 -8.71 1.61
N ASN A 299 -16.28 -9.04 0.43
CA ASN A 299 -16.46 -10.37 -0.16
C ASN A 299 -15.66 -11.44 0.60
N GLN A 300 -14.47 -11.09 1.13
CA GLN A 300 -13.71 -11.97 2.02
C GLN A 300 -14.49 -12.27 3.30
N ILE A 301 -15.08 -11.25 3.94
CA ILE A 301 -15.91 -11.42 5.16
C ILE A 301 -17.09 -12.36 4.88
N LEU A 302 -17.76 -12.20 3.75
CA LEU A 302 -18.87 -13.08 3.35
C LEU A 302 -18.39 -14.52 3.09
N GLY A 303 -17.26 -14.70 2.40
CA GLY A 303 -16.65 -16.02 2.17
C GLY A 303 -16.24 -16.72 3.48
N ALA A 304 -15.73 -15.96 4.46
CA ALA A 304 -15.39 -16.48 5.79
C ALA A 304 -16.62 -17.00 6.57
N LEU A 305 -17.82 -16.59 6.16
CA LEU A 305 -19.09 -16.93 6.81
C LEU A 305 -19.97 -17.84 5.95
N ASP A 306 -19.38 -18.50 4.95
CA ASP A 306 -20.03 -19.43 4.01
C ASP A 306 -21.11 -18.75 3.12
N ILE A 307 -21.01 -17.43 2.90
CA ILE A 307 -21.92 -16.69 2.01
C ILE A 307 -21.27 -16.55 0.63
N MET A 308 -21.64 -17.45 -0.28
CA MET A 308 -21.07 -17.51 -1.63
C MET A 308 -21.70 -16.54 -2.64
N ASP A 309 -22.81 -15.88 -2.31
CA ASP A 309 -23.39 -14.81 -3.13
C ASP A 309 -23.17 -13.43 -2.48
N PRO A 310 -22.14 -12.68 -2.89
CA PRO A 310 -21.91 -11.33 -2.37
C PRO A 310 -23.03 -10.34 -2.67
N ALA A 311 -23.88 -10.59 -3.68
CA ALA A 311 -25.00 -9.69 -4.02
C ALA A 311 -26.12 -9.74 -2.97
N SER A 312 -26.14 -10.78 -2.14
CA SER A 312 -27.09 -10.96 -1.04
C SER A 312 -26.92 -9.98 0.12
N MET A 313 -25.84 -9.19 0.16
CA MET A 313 -25.61 -8.13 1.15
C MET A 313 -25.63 -6.75 0.46
N ARG A 314 -26.80 -6.13 0.44
CA ARG A 314 -27.01 -4.79 -0.15
C ARG A 314 -26.74 -3.66 0.83
N GLU A 315 -26.97 -3.91 2.12
CA GLU A 315 -26.78 -2.94 3.19
C GLU A 315 -25.49 -3.24 3.96
N GLY A 316 -25.03 -2.27 4.77
CA GLY A 316 -23.88 -2.43 5.67
C GLY A 316 -24.14 -3.37 6.85
N VAL A 317 -25.26 -4.09 6.89
CA VAL A 317 -25.61 -5.01 7.98
C VAL A 317 -26.19 -6.29 7.41
N LYS A 318 -25.85 -7.43 8.02
CA LYS A 318 -26.42 -8.73 7.64
C LYS A 318 -26.53 -9.67 8.83
N TYR A 319 -27.71 -10.26 9.01
CA TYR A 319 -27.94 -11.34 9.97
C TYR A 319 -27.84 -12.70 9.29
N ILE A 320 -27.03 -13.59 9.87
CA ILE A 320 -26.83 -14.98 9.46
C ILE A 320 -27.51 -15.88 10.50
N LYS A 321 -28.73 -16.30 10.18
CA LYS A 321 -29.62 -17.00 11.13
C LYS A 321 -29.03 -18.33 11.60
N GLU A 322 -28.42 -19.07 10.69
CA GLU A 322 -27.86 -20.41 10.92
C GLU A 322 -26.70 -20.37 11.91
N LYS A 323 -25.93 -19.27 11.90
CA LYS A 323 -24.77 -19.06 12.78
C LYS A 323 -25.08 -18.18 13.99
N LYS A 324 -26.25 -17.53 14.03
CA LYS A 324 -26.62 -16.50 15.04
C LYS A 324 -25.59 -15.37 15.11
N ILE A 325 -25.23 -14.84 13.95
CA ILE A 325 -24.23 -13.78 13.79
C ILE A 325 -24.85 -12.59 13.05
N ASP A 326 -24.69 -11.37 13.58
CA ASP A 326 -24.83 -10.14 12.81
C ASP A 326 -23.44 -9.61 12.44
N ILE A 327 -23.31 -9.21 11.18
CA ILE A 327 -22.16 -8.45 10.66
C ILE A 327 -22.57 -6.99 10.59
N LEU A 328 -21.76 -6.11 11.16
CA LEU A 328 -21.86 -4.66 11.01
C LEU A 328 -20.65 -4.16 10.21
N LEU A 329 -20.88 -3.71 8.98
CA LEU A 329 -19.89 -3.06 8.11
C LEU A 329 -20.09 -1.54 8.18
N VAL A 330 -19.18 -0.87 8.88
CA VAL A 330 -19.29 0.55 9.21
C VAL A 330 -18.24 1.35 8.44
N THR A 331 -18.68 2.43 7.80
CA THR A 331 -17.80 3.45 7.22
C THR A 331 -17.95 4.71 8.06
N VAL A 332 -16.86 5.13 8.72
CA VAL A 332 -16.86 6.27 9.66
C VAL A 332 -17.03 7.58 8.88
N HIS A 333 -16.19 7.80 7.87
CA HIS A 333 -16.26 9.00 7.03
C HIS A 333 -17.14 8.75 5.81
N LYS A 334 -18.37 9.24 5.87
CA LYS A 334 -19.30 9.23 4.75
C LYS A 334 -19.08 10.51 3.93
N GLU A 335 -18.63 10.39 2.70
CA GLU A 335 -18.59 11.50 1.75
C GLU A 335 -20.04 11.89 1.38
N GLU A 336 -20.67 12.76 2.18
CA GLU A 336 -21.96 13.33 1.82
C GLU A 336 -21.75 14.66 1.09
N LYS A 337 -22.15 14.72 -0.18
CA LYS A 337 -22.13 15.94 -1.02
C LYS A 337 -23.10 17.03 -0.54
N SER A 338 -23.75 16.87 0.62
CA SER A 338 -24.79 17.78 1.12
C SER A 338 -24.79 17.87 2.66
N TYR A 339 -24.54 19.09 3.17
CA TYR A 339 -24.84 19.66 4.50
C TYR A 339 -23.77 19.77 5.62
N SER A 340 -23.74 21.01 6.13
CA SER A 340 -23.27 21.60 7.40
C SER A 340 -22.24 20.87 8.27
N PRO A 341 -21.11 21.52 8.64
CA PRO A 341 -20.06 20.99 9.55
C PRO A 341 -20.53 20.70 10.99
N THR A 342 -21.80 20.95 11.32
CA THR A 342 -22.39 20.68 12.65
C THR A 342 -23.00 19.28 12.80
N THR A 343 -23.00 18.45 11.75
CA THR A 343 -23.57 17.09 11.78
C THR A 343 -22.43 16.07 11.85
N MET A 344 -21.89 15.88 13.06
CA MET A 344 -20.78 14.94 13.33
C MET A 344 -21.04 13.53 12.79
N TYR A 345 -19.94 12.81 12.52
CA TYR A 345 -19.96 11.39 12.17
C TYR A 345 -20.79 10.60 13.17
N LYS A 346 -21.78 9.87 12.67
CA LYS A 346 -22.74 9.12 13.50
C LYS A 346 -22.18 7.79 13.98
N ASP A 347 -21.09 7.32 13.38
CA ASP A 347 -20.44 6.07 13.69
C ASP A 347 -18.98 6.38 14.00
N TYR A 348 -18.51 6.13 15.23
CA TYR A 348 -17.16 6.52 15.68
C TYR A 348 -16.71 5.73 16.92
N ALA A 349 -15.40 5.60 17.10
CA ALA A 349 -14.81 5.09 18.34
C ALA A 349 -14.91 6.14 19.45
N ILE A 350 -15.46 5.78 20.61
CA ILE A 350 -15.55 6.66 21.79
C ILE A 350 -14.22 6.62 22.55
N ASN A 351 -13.67 5.42 22.70
CA ASN A 351 -12.38 5.11 23.29
C ASN A 351 -11.93 3.74 22.76
N GLU A 352 -10.83 3.20 23.27
CA GLU A 352 -10.29 1.91 22.82
C GLU A 352 -11.24 0.73 23.08
N ASN A 353 -12.23 0.84 23.97
CA ASN A 353 -13.14 -0.25 24.35
C ASN A 353 -14.61 -0.01 23.96
N GLU A 354 -14.97 1.17 23.46
CA GLU A 354 -16.36 1.54 23.18
C GLU A 354 -16.52 2.19 21.80
N PHE A 355 -17.57 1.78 21.09
CA PHE A 355 -17.89 2.28 19.75
C PHE A 355 -19.34 2.74 19.67
N HIS A 356 -19.57 3.94 19.15
CA HIS A 356 -20.90 4.46 18.87
C HIS A 356 -21.32 4.07 17.46
N TRP A 357 -22.51 3.48 17.31
CA TRP A 357 -23.07 3.08 16.02
C TRP A 357 -24.55 3.44 15.92
N GLN A 358 -25.00 3.86 14.75
CA GLN A 358 -26.42 4.13 14.48
C GLN A 358 -27.01 3.11 13.49
N THR A 359 -28.20 2.58 13.81
CA THR A 359 -28.94 1.66 12.93
C THR A 359 -29.38 2.35 11.62
N GLN A 360 -29.84 1.55 10.65
CA GLN A 360 -30.58 2.06 9.50
C GLN A 360 -31.80 2.87 9.96
N SER A 361 -32.19 3.88 9.18
CA SER A 361 -33.32 4.80 9.45
C SER A 361 -34.71 4.15 9.45
N THR A 362 -34.78 2.85 9.18
CA THR A 362 -36.00 2.04 9.19
C THR A 362 -36.10 1.14 10.41
N VAL A 363 -35.03 1.03 11.20
CA VAL A 363 -34.96 0.15 12.38
C VAL A 363 -35.47 0.91 13.58
N SER A 364 -36.67 0.54 14.05
CA SER A 364 -37.23 1.07 15.29
C SER A 364 -36.71 0.32 16.52
N SER A 365 -36.74 0.98 17.69
CA SER A 365 -36.39 0.39 18.99
C SER A 365 -37.16 -0.89 19.32
N ASP A 366 -38.40 -1.01 18.84
CA ASP A 366 -39.27 -2.16 19.12
C ASP A 366 -39.16 -3.28 18.07
N SER A 367 -38.33 -3.11 17.04
CA SER A 367 -38.16 -4.10 15.98
C SER A 367 -37.42 -5.35 16.45
N ASP A 368 -37.69 -6.49 15.81
CA ASP A 368 -36.99 -7.75 16.11
C ASP A 368 -35.47 -7.63 15.92
N THR A 369 -35.02 -6.77 15.00
CA THR A 369 -33.61 -6.45 14.79
C THR A 369 -33.01 -5.72 15.98
N ALA A 370 -33.69 -4.68 16.49
CA ALA A 370 -33.22 -3.93 17.66
C ALA A 370 -33.21 -4.82 18.93
N ARG A 371 -34.27 -5.60 19.17
CA ARG A 371 -34.33 -6.56 20.29
C ARG A 371 -33.19 -7.58 20.24
N ARG A 372 -32.82 -8.04 19.04
CA ARG A 372 -31.64 -8.91 18.85
C ARG A 372 -30.34 -8.20 19.22
N TYR A 373 -30.18 -6.94 18.86
CA TYR A 373 -29.04 -6.12 19.26
C TYR A 373 -28.95 -5.88 20.75
N PHE A 374 -30.09 -5.78 21.44
CA PHE A 374 -30.14 -5.57 22.89
C PHE A 374 -29.96 -6.87 23.70
N GLY A 375 -29.92 -8.03 23.05
CA GLY A 375 -29.80 -9.32 23.72
C GLY A 375 -31.10 -9.82 24.36
N GLU A 376 -32.26 -9.26 23.98
CA GLU A 376 -33.57 -9.59 24.56
C GLU A 376 -34.17 -10.90 24.02
N THR A 377 -33.45 -11.63 23.16
CA THR A 377 -33.93 -12.85 22.50
C THR A 377 -33.76 -14.12 23.35
N GLY A 378 -33.09 -14.04 24.51
CA GLY A 378 -32.82 -15.18 25.39
C GLY A 378 -31.83 -16.21 24.82
N GLN A 379 -31.26 -15.95 23.64
CA GLN A 379 -30.24 -16.79 23.00
C GLN A 379 -28.94 -16.00 22.86
N GLU A 380 -27.79 -16.66 23.04
CA GLU A 380 -26.52 -16.02 22.77
C GLU A 380 -26.42 -15.72 21.26
N HIS A 381 -26.30 -14.44 20.96
CA HIS A 381 -26.18 -13.89 19.62
C HIS A 381 -24.88 -13.09 19.52
N LYS A 382 -24.15 -13.25 18.42
CA LYS A 382 -22.85 -12.58 18.24
C LYS A 382 -22.99 -11.44 17.25
N ILE A 383 -22.40 -10.29 17.59
CA ILE A 383 -22.35 -9.12 16.72
C ILE A 383 -20.89 -8.86 16.44
N LEU A 384 -20.52 -8.90 15.16
CA LEU A 384 -19.17 -8.71 14.67
C LEU A 384 -19.07 -7.33 14.00
N LEU A 385 -18.17 -6.50 14.51
CA LEU A 385 -18.00 -5.12 14.06
C LEU A 385 -16.78 -5.00 13.13
N PHE A 386 -17.01 -4.49 11.93
CA PHE A 386 -16.00 -4.23 10.92
C PHE A 386 -16.07 -2.75 10.55
N THR A 387 -14.93 -2.06 10.58
CA THR A 387 -14.88 -0.61 10.38
C THR A 387 -13.90 -0.24 9.29
N ARG A 388 -14.16 0.88 8.63
CA ARG A 388 -13.20 1.53 7.74
C ARG A 388 -13.39 3.04 7.79
N GLU A 389 -12.33 3.74 7.49
CA GLU A 389 -12.33 5.20 7.46
C GLU A 389 -13.17 5.70 6.28
N TYR A 390 -12.76 5.38 5.05
CA TYR A 390 -13.41 5.79 3.81
C TYR A 390 -13.95 4.62 3.01
N ARG A 391 -14.86 4.91 2.07
CA ARG A 391 -15.43 3.88 1.18
C ARG A 391 -14.42 3.33 0.18
N GLU A 392 -13.55 4.20 -0.31
CA GLU A 392 -12.56 3.91 -1.34
C GLU A 392 -11.20 4.49 -0.96
N ASN A 393 -10.15 3.87 -1.49
CA ASN A 393 -8.75 4.29 -1.45
C ASN A 393 -8.19 4.28 -2.89
N ASP A 394 -6.90 4.56 -3.04
CA ASP A 394 -6.24 4.59 -4.36
C ASP A 394 -6.29 3.26 -5.13
N LEU A 395 -6.61 2.15 -4.47
CA LEU A 395 -6.75 0.82 -5.06
C LEU A 395 -8.20 0.40 -5.34
N GLY A 396 -9.19 1.20 -4.94
CA GLY A 396 -10.61 0.90 -5.10
C GLY A 396 -11.32 0.83 -3.75
N ALA A 397 -12.18 -0.17 -3.53
CA ALA A 397 -12.91 -0.28 -2.27
C ALA A 397 -11.98 -0.59 -1.09
N SER A 398 -11.98 0.27 -0.08
CA SER A 398 -11.15 0.10 1.13
C SER A 398 -11.58 -1.14 1.93
N PRO A 399 -10.62 -1.85 2.54
CA PRO A 399 -10.90 -3.01 3.37
C PRO A 399 -11.53 -2.53 4.69
N TYR A 400 -12.14 -3.47 5.42
CA TYR A 400 -12.60 -3.23 6.76
C TYR A 400 -11.65 -3.88 7.76
N VAL A 401 -11.24 -3.11 8.77
CA VAL A 401 -10.58 -3.62 9.97
C VAL A 401 -11.63 -4.32 10.81
N PHE A 402 -11.37 -5.57 11.16
CA PHE A 402 -12.24 -6.31 12.06
C PHE A 402 -11.94 -5.94 13.52
N LEU A 403 -12.89 -5.30 14.20
CA LEU A 403 -12.73 -4.88 15.60
C LEU A 403 -13.19 -5.96 16.60
N GLY A 404 -13.58 -7.14 16.11
CA GLY A 404 -13.99 -8.24 16.95
C GLY A 404 -15.48 -8.25 17.32
N ARG A 405 -15.79 -9.05 18.35
CA ARG A 405 -17.15 -9.18 18.90
C ARG A 405 -17.48 -7.95 19.75
N VAL A 406 -18.72 -7.48 19.62
CA VAL A 406 -19.26 -6.39 20.45
C VAL A 406 -20.45 -6.82 21.29
N ARG A 407 -20.65 -6.11 22.41
CA ARG A 407 -21.78 -6.30 23.35
C ARG A 407 -22.50 -4.99 23.57
N HIS A 408 -23.83 -5.06 23.63
CA HIS A 408 -24.66 -3.89 23.90
C HIS A 408 -24.36 -3.34 25.30
N VAL A 409 -24.19 -2.02 25.40
CA VAL A 409 -24.04 -1.30 26.69
C VAL A 409 -25.28 -0.47 26.97
N ARG A 410 -25.64 0.41 26.03
CA ARG A 410 -26.80 1.29 26.11
C ARG A 410 -27.23 1.72 24.72
N HIS A 411 -28.49 2.13 24.59
CA HIS A 411 -29.04 2.67 23.36
C HIS A 411 -29.91 3.90 23.65
N THR A 412 -30.08 4.77 22.65
CA THR A 412 -30.93 5.96 22.70
C THR A 412 -31.59 6.21 21.34
N GLY A 413 -32.71 6.92 21.33
CA GLY A 413 -33.48 7.17 20.11
C GLY A 413 -34.45 6.04 19.80
N SER A 414 -35.39 6.32 18.89
CA SER A 414 -36.44 5.37 18.51
C SER A 414 -36.35 4.97 17.04
N ASN A 415 -36.12 5.91 16.11
CA ASN A 415 -35.86 5.60 14.70
C ASN A 415 -35.04 6.72 14.03
N PRO A 416 -33.74 6.52 13.73
CA PRO A 416 -32.91 5.34 14.02
C PRO A 416 -32.54 5.23 15.50
N VAL A 417 -32.10 4.04 15.90
CA VAL A 417 -31.54 3.78 17.24
C VAL A 417 -30.04 4.00 17.21
N SER A 418 -29.51 4.73 18.19
CA SER A 418 -28.08 4.86 18.43
C SER A 418 -27.66 3.92 19.55
N ILE A 419 -26.63 3.12 19.32
CA ILE A 419 -26.16 2.07 20.22
C ILE A 419 -24.70 2.32 20.58
N ILE A 420 -24.37 2.13 21.86
CA ILE A 420 -22.99 2.06 22.32
C ILE A 420 -22.64 0.59 22.53
N TRP A 421 -21.63 0.18 21.78
CA TRP A 421 -21.05 -1.14 21.77
C TRP A 421 -19.81 -1.17 22.65
N LYS A 422 -19.67 -2.18 23.51
CA LYS A 422 -18.41 -2.52 24.17
C LYS A 422 -17.71 -3.61 23.37
N LEU A 423 -16.44 -3.39 23.04
CA LEU A 423 -15.62 -4.37 22.34
C LEU A 423 -15.06 -5.41 23.33
N ASP A 424 -14.98 -6.67 22.88
CA ASP A 424 -14.33 -7.73 23.65
C ASP A 424 -12.80 -7.59 23.66
N GLU A 425 -12.25 -6.90 22.65
CA GLU A 425 -10.82 -6.58 22.51
C GLU A 425 -10.64 -5.10 22.19
N PRO A 426 -9.62 -4.42 22.74
CA PRO A 426 -9.44 -3.00 22.52
C PRO A 426 -9.02 -2.70 21.07
N ILE A 427 -9.44 -1.55 20.56
CA ILE A 427 -9.00 -1.00 19.27
C ILE A 427 -7.50 -0.65 19.37
N LEU A 428 -6.69 -1.06 18.39
CA LEU A 428 -5.27 -0.67 18.36
C LEU A 428 -5.12 0.85 18.17
N PRO A 429 -4.10 1.49 18.76
CA PRO A 429 -3.87 2.92 18.63
C PRO A 429 -3.89 3.45 17.18
N GLN A 430 -3.29 2.71 16.25
CA GLN A 430 -3.23 3.06 14.83
C GLN A 430 -4.60 3.16 14.13
N TYR A 431 -5.61 2.46 14.68
CA TYR A 431 -6.98 2.50 14.18
C TYR A 431 -7.83 3.47 14.99
N LEU A 432 -7.56 3.64 16.28
CA LEU A 432 -8.33 4.52 17.17
C LEU A 432 -8.33 5.96 16.65
N GLU A 433 -7.17 6.49 16.25
CA GLU A 433 -7.06 7.86 15.71
C GLU A 433 -7.95 8.05 14.46
N LYS A 434 -7.91 7.10 13.53
CA LYS A 434 -8.67 7.13 12.27
C LYS A 434 -10.18 6.94 12.45
N LEU A 435 -10.58 6.30 13.55
CA LEU A 435 -11.98 5.99 13.82
C LEU A 435 -12.63 6.97 14.82
N SER A 436 -11.84 7.87 15.41
CA SER A 436 -12.31 8.84 16.40
C SER A 436 -12.78 10.12 15.73
N ASN A 437 -13.75 10.79 16.35
CA ASN A 437 -14.26 12.10 15.89
C ASN A 437 -13.37 13.28 16.29
N VAL A 438 -12.15 13.03 16.75
CA VAL A 438 -11.26 14.11 17.18
C VAL A 438 -10.61 14.70 15.93
N LEU A 439 -11.08 15.87 15.52
CA LEU A 439 -10.36 16.72 14.57
C LEU A 439 -8.92 16.86 15.08
N PRO A 440 -7.88 16.69 14.23
CA PRO A 440 -6.52 16.96 14.64
C PRO A 440 -6.44 18.38 15.19
N SER A 441 -5.96 18.50 16.43
CA SER A 441 -5.81 19.74 17.20
C SER A 441 -4.80 20.69 16.61
#